data_AF-A0A7W1SY40-F1
#
_entry.id   AF-A0A7W1SY40-F1
#
_cell.length_a   1.000
_cell.length_b   1.000
_cell.length_c   1.000
_cell.angle_alpha   90.00
_cell.angle_beta   90.00
_cell.angle_gamma   90.00
#
_symmetry.space_group_name_H-M   'P 1'
#
loop_
_entity.id
_entity.type
_entity.pdbx_description
1 polymer ?
#
loop_
_entity_poly.entity_id
_entity_poly.type
_entity_poly.pdbx_seq_one_letter_code
_entity_poly.pdbx_strand_id
1 'polypeptide(L)'
;MVTNNPAALDSPRSWVEVLAAFIGAFVSFGVMYSFGVFLRPMVVEFHASHAVMSTLFATITALSFFVAPFTGELADRHGARPLVATGAVLMGASLVAAARTHTLPLLFLTYGVGVGVA
;
A
#
# COMPACT_ATOMS: atom_id res chain seq x y z
N MET A 1 19.83 -22.40 7.47
CA MET A 1 20.50 -21.95 8.71
C MET A 1 20.75 -20.46 8.59
N VAL A 2 19.89 -19.62 9.18
CA VAL A 2 20.15 -18.17 9.30
C VAL A 2 21.21 -18.01 10.38
N THR A 3 22.38 -17.49 10.03
CA THR A 3 23.46 -17.24 10.99
C THR A 3 23.05 -16.10 11.91
N ASN A 4 22.57 -16.45 13.11
CA ASN A 4 22.21 -15.52 14.17
C ASN A 4 23.47 -14.94 14.82
N ASN A 5 24.14 -14.02 14.11
CA ASN A 5 25.26 -13.25 14.66
C ASN A 5 24.71 -11.88 15.12
N PRO A 6 24.59 -11.61 16.43
CA PRO A 6 23.99 -10.37 16.93
C PRO A 6 24.73 -9.11 16.44
N ALA A 7 26.05 -9.20 16.22
CA ALA A 7 26.85 -8.10 15.66
C ALA A 7 26.52 -7.76 14.19
N ALA A 8 25.93 -8.69 13.43
CA ALA A 8 25.47 -8.45 12.06
C ALA A 8 24.09 -7.81 12.00
N LEU A 9 23.25 -8.01 13.04
CA LEU A 9 21.92 -7.41 13.16
C LEU A 9 22.00 -5.92 13.49
N ASP A 10 23.00 -5.49 14.27
CA ASP A 10 23.25 -4.09 14.63
C ASP A 10 24.18 -3.35 13.64
N SER A 11 24.27 -3.82 12.39
CA SER A 11 25.05 -3.14 11.37
C SER A 11 24.38 -1.84 10.90
N PRO A 12 25.14 -0.83 10.44
CA PRO A 12 24.57 0.39 9.85
C PRO A 12 23.63 0.08 8.67
N ARG A 13 23.87 -1.02 7.95
CA ARG A 13 23.03 -1.46 6.81
C ARG A 13 21.68 -1.99 7.28
N SER A 14 21.64 -2.67 8.42
CA SER A 14 20.41 -3.18 9.04
C SER A 14 19.51 -2.04 9.52
N TRP A 15 20.10 -0.97 10.08
CA TRP A 15 19.37 0.25 10.44
C TRP A 15 18.74 0.96 9.23
N VAL A 16 19.38 0.93 8.07
CA VAL A 16 18.80 1.44 6.82
C VAL A 16 17.58 0.60 6.38
N GLU A 17 17.60 -0.71 6.61
CA GLU A 17 16.44 -1.58 6.34
C GLU A 17 15.27 -1.28 7.26
N VAL A 18 15.55 -1.09 8.56
CA VAL A 18 14.53 -0.70 9.54
C VAL A 18 13.92 0.64 9.17
N LEU A 19 14.74 1.63 8.79
CA LEU A 19 14.25 2.94 8.36
C LEU A 19 13.39 2.84 7.09
N ALA A 20 13.81 2.03 6.11
CA ALA A 20 13.05 1.81 4.89
C ALA A 20 11.69 1.13 5.17
N ALA A 21 11.68 0.10 6.02
CA ALA A 21 10.45 -0.57 6.44
C ALA A 21 9.53 0.37 7.23
N PHE A 22 10.10 1.19 8.11
CA PHE A 22 9.36 2.20 8.87
C PHE A 22 8.71 3.23 7.94
N ILE A 23 9.47 3.78 6.98
CA ILE A 23 8.93 4.76 6.01
C ILE A 23 7.85 4.11 5.15
N GLY A 24 8.07 2.88 4.67
CA GLY A 24 7.07 2.14 3.90
C GLY A 24 5.76 1.98 4.69
N ALA A 25 5.84 1.46 5.91
CA ALA A 25 4.68 1.31 6.79
C ALA A 25 4.02 2.66 7.10
N PHE A 26 4.80 3.70 7.40
CA PHE A 26 4.31 5.04 7.68
C PHE A 26 3.49 5.60 6.51
N VAL A 27 3.99 5.46 5.27
CA VAL A 27 3.27 5.90 4.07
C VAL A 27 2.01 5.06 3.85
N SER A 28 2.09 3.73 3.97
CA SER A 28 0.93 2.84 3.80
C SER A 28 -0.20 3.17 4.77
N PHE A 29 0.10 3.29 6.07
CA PHE A 29 -0.88 3.69 7.07
C PHE A 29 -1.35 5.14 6.86
N GLY A 30 -0.43 6.04 6.52
CA GLY A 30 -0.76 7.45 6.23
C GLY A 30 -1.80 7.59 5.11
N VAL A 31 -1.64 6.86 4.01
CA VAL A 31 -2.60 6.85 2.90
C VAL A 31 -3.93 6.22 3.33
N MET A 32 -3.89 5.10 4.06
CA MET A 32 -5.08 4.43 4.58
C MET A 32 -5.93 5.38 5.44
N TYR A 33 -5.31 6.10 6.38
CA TYR A 33 -6.02 7.03 7.26
C TYR A 33 -6.42 8.34 6.56
N SER A 34 -5.63 8.79 5.58
CA SER A 34 -5.96 9.99 4.78
C SER A 34 -7.24 9.82 3.98
N PHE A 35 -7.60 8.59 3.58
CA PHE A 35 -8.85 8.31 2.86
C PHE A 35 -10.08 8.87 3.60
N GLY A 36 -10.13 8.76 4.93
CA GLY A 36 -11.24 9.28 5.73
C GLY A 36 -11.39 10.81 5.62
N VAL A 37 -10.28 11.53 5.48
CA VAL A 37 -10.26 12.99 5.29
C VAL A 37 -10.71 13.36 3.87
N PHE A 38 -10.26 12.60 2.87
CA PHE A 38 -10.60 12.84 1.46
C PHE A 38 -11.96 12.29 1.03
N LEU A 39 -12.66 11.53 1.89
CA LEU A 39 -13.93 10.93 1.55
C LEU A 39 -15.00 11.96 1.15
N ARG A 40 -15.15 13.04 1.93
CA ARG A 40 -16.10 14.13 1.61
C ARG A 40 -15.81 14.81 0.26
N PRO A 41 -14.58 15.31 0.00
CA PRO A 41 -14.29 15.93 -1.29
C PRO A 41 -14.40 14.94 -2.46
N MET A 42 -14.06 13.66 -2.28
CA MET A 42 -14.27 12.64 -3.32
C MET A 42 -15.75 12.43 -3.67
N VAL A 43 -16.63 12.37 -2.67
CA VAL A 43 -18.09 12.26 -2.86
C VAL A 43 -18.62 13.42 -3.70
N VAL A 44 -18.14 14.64 -3.43
CA VAL A 44 -18.52 15.84 -4.18
C VAL A 44 -17.97 15.81 -5.61
N GLU A 45 -16.68 15.57 -5.79
CA GLU A 45 -16.01 15.58 -7.10
C GLU A 45 -16.62 14.53 -8.04
N PHE A 46 -16.76 13.30 -7.57
CA PHE A 46 -17.24 12.18 -8.37
C PHE A 46 -18.78 12.07 -8.41
N HIS A 47 -19.49 13.01 -7.76
CA HIS A 47 -20.96 12.99 -7.64
C HIS A 47 -21.48 11.63 -7.14
N ALA A 48 -20.72 10.98 -6.26
CA ALA A 48 -20.95 9.63 -5.78
C ALA A 48 -21.55 9.66 -4.37
N SER A 49 -22.21 8.58 -3.96
CA SER A 49 -22.67 8.47 -2.57
C SER A 49 -21.52 8.04 -1.64
N HIS A 50 -21.66 8.36 -0.35
CA HIS A 50 -20.78 7.82 0.70
C HIS A 50 -20.67 6.29 0.64
N ALA A 51 -21.75 5.60 0.27
CA ALA A 51 -21.77 4.14 0.14
C ALA A 51 -20.79 3.67 -0.95
N VAL A 52 -20.77 4.32 -2.12
CA VAL A 52 -19.84 3.97 -3.22
C VAL A 52 -18.39 4.16 -2.80
N MET A 53 -18.06 5.27 -2.13
CA MET A 53 -16.69 5.50 -1.64
C MET A 53 -16.31 4.52 -0.52
N SER A 54 -17.25 4.14 0.34
CA SER A 54 -17.03 3.08 1.34
C SER A 54 -16.76 1.73 0.67
N THR A 55 -17.47 1.40 -0.41
CA THR A 55 -17.21 0.21 -1.21
C THR A 55 -15.82 0.23 -1.82
N LEU A 56 -15.34 1.37 -2.32
CA LEU A 56 -13.96 1.52 -2.81
C LEU A 56 -12.94 1.14 -1.73
N PHE A 57 -13.10 1.69 -0.52
CA PHE A 57 -12.23 1.38 0.61
C PHE A 57 -12.30 -0.08 1.04
N ALA A 58 -13.51 -0.66 1.04
CA ALA A 58 -13.70 -2.07 1.31
C ALA A 58 -13.01 -2.94 0.25
N THR A 59 -13.04 -2.56 -1.03
CA THR A 59 -12.33 -3.25 -2.12
C THR A 59 -10.82 -3.22 -1.90
N ILE A 60 -10.24 -2.05 -1.57
CA ILE A 60 -8.79 -1.93 -1.25
C ILE A 60 -8.43 -2.91 -0.14
N THR A 61 -9.16 -2.83 0.97
CA THR A 61 -8.90 -3.62 2.17
C THR A 61 -9.04 -5.12 1.89
N ALA A 62 -10.09 -5.52 1.16
CA ALA A 62 -10.31 -6.91 0.78
C ALA A 62 -9.20 -7.46 -0.12
N LEU A 63 -8.75 -6.67 -1.12
CA LEU A 63 -7.61 -7.08 -1.95
C LEU A 63 -6.33 -7.19 -1.13
N SER A 64 -6.05 -6.25 -0.22
CA SER A 64 -4.85 -6.33 0.63
C SER A 64 -4.85 -7.60 1.48
N PHE A 65 -5.98 -7.97 2.06
CA PHE A 65 -6.10 -9.24 2.80
C PHE A 65 -5.98 -10.47 1.90
N PHE A 66 -6.48 -10.40 0.66
CA PHE A 66 -6.38 -11.51 -0.28
C PHE A 66 -4.95 -11.71 -0.80
N VAL A 67 -4.19 -10.62 -0.95
CA VAL A 67 -2.80 -10.62 -1.42
C VAL A 67 -1.82 -10.96 -0.29
N ALA A 68 -2.17 -10.67 0.97
CA ALA A 68 -1.32 -10.91 2.15
C ALA A 68 -0.70 -12.32 2.28
N PRO A 69 -1.40 -13.44 2.02
CA PRO A 69 -0.81 -14.78 2.07
C PRO A 69 0.27 -14.98 1.00
N PHE A 70 0.02 -14.46 -0.20
CA PHE A 70 0.94 -14.59 -1.34
C PHE A 70 2.18 -13.73 -1.13
N THR A 71 2.02 -12.50 -0.65
CA THR A 71 3.16 -11.62 -0.34
C THR A 71 3.96 -12.14 0.85
N GLY A 72 3.32 -12.78 1.83
CA GLY A 72 4.01 -13.48 2.92
C GLY A 72 4.91 -14.61 2.42
N GLU A 73 4.38 -15.54 1.62
CA GLU A 73 5.19 -16.63 1.04
C GLU A 73 6.31 -16.09 0.13
N LEU A 74 6.02 -15.03 -0.63
CA LEU A 74 7.00 -14.42 -1.53
C LEU A 74 8.11 -13.68 -0.76
N ALA A 75 7.78 -13.02 0.35
CA ALA A 75 8.74 -12.39 1.26
C ALA A 75 9.67 -13.43 1.89
N ASP A 76 9.13 -14.57 2.32
CA ASP A 76 9.89 -15.65 2.94
C ASP A 76 10.85 -16.31 1.93
N ARG A 77 10.49 -16.36 0.64
CA ARG A 77 11.32 -16.96 -0.42
C ARG A 77 12.35 -16.00 -1.05
N HIS A 78 11.98 -14.76 -1.32
CA HIS A 78 12.81 -13.80 -2.07
C HIS A 78 13.45 -12.71 -1.18
N GLY A 79 13.13 -12.72 0.12
CA GLY A 79 13.52 -11.69 1.07
C GLY A 79 12.57 -10.50 1.03
N ALA A 80 12.36 -9.88 2.20
CA ALA A 80 11.42 -8.77 2.37
C ALA A 80 11.80 -7.50 1.57
N ARG A 81 13.10 -7.28 1.32
CA ARG A 81 13.63 -6.07 0.67
C ARG A 81 13.07 -5.77 -0.73
N PRO A 82 13.20 -6.68 -1.72
CA PRO A 82 12.66 -6.44 -3.06
C PRO A 82 11.14 -6.28 -3.05
N LEU A 83 10.44 -7.03 -2.18
CA LEU A 83 8.99 -6.97 -2.07
C LEU A 83 8.49 -5.59 -1.60
N VAL A 84 9.09 -5.05 -0.54
CA VAL A 84 8.74 -3.72 -0.02
C VAL A 84 9.03 -2.63 -1.05
N ALA A 85 10.15 -2.73 -1.78
CA ALA A 85 10.48 -1.78 -2.83
C ALA A 85 9.46 -1.81 -3.98
N THR A 86 9.04 -2.99 -4.42
CA THR A 86 8.01 -3.13 -5.47
C THR A 86 6.65 -2.60 -5.01
N GLY A 87 6.23 -2.88 -3.77
CA GLY A 87 4.99 -2.37 -3.21
C GLY A 87 5.00 -0.85 -3.10
N ALA A 88 6.10 -0.25 -2.64
CA ALA A 88 6.24 1.20 -2.55
C ALA A 88 6.14 1.89 -3.93
N VAL A 89 6.78 1.33 -4.96
CA VAL A 89 6.68 1.84 -6.33
C VAL A 89 5.26 1.70 -6.87
N LEU A 90 4.63 0.54 -6.65
CA LEU A 90 3.26 0.28 -7.10
C LEU A 90 2.26 1.23 -6.43
N MET A 91 2.42 1.48 -5.13
CA MET A 91 1.61 2.41 -4.35
C MET A 91 1.78 3.85 -4.82
N GLY A 92 3.02 4.29 -5.07
CA GLY A 92 3.28 5.62 -5.62
C GLY A 92 2.66 5.80 -7.02
N ALA A 93 2.82 4.79 -7.89
CA ALA A 93 2.26 4.81 -9.24
C ALA A 93 0.72 4.81 -9.22
N SER A 94 0.09 4.02 -8.35
CA SER A 94 -1.36 3.94 -8.24
C SER A 94 -1.97 5.25 -7.71
N LEU A 95 -1.32 5.92 -6.75
CA LEU A 95 -1.71 7.24 -6.26
C LEU A 95 -1.60 8.32 -7.34
N VAL A 96 -0.49 8.36 -8.08
CA VAL A 96 -0.30 9.32 -9.19
C VAL A 96 -1.33 9.08 -10.30
N ALA A 97 -1.63 7.81 -10.60
CA ALA A 97 -2.68 7.46 -11.55
C ALA A 97 -4.06 7.92 -11.04
N ALA A 98 -4.39 7.63 -9.78
CA ALA A 98 -5.65 8.05 -9.16
C ALA A 98 -5.85 9.57 -9.16
N ALA A 99 -4.77 10.35 -8.96
CA ALA A 99 -4.82 11.81 -8.98
C ALA A 99 -5.15 12.39 -10.37
N ARG A 100 -4.96 11.63 -11.46
CA ARG A 100 -5.30 12.04 -12.83
C ARG A 100 -6.66 11.52 -13.30
N THR A 101 -7.38 10.83 -12.43
CA THR A 101 -8.60 10.15 -12.80
C THR A 101 -9.83 11.01 -12.49
N HIS A 102 -10.68 11.22 -13.50
CA HIS A 102 -11.93 11.98 -13.36
C HIS A 102 -13.18 11.10 -13.46
N THR A 103 -13.03 9.77 -13.52
CA THR A 103 -14.15 8.83 -13.64
C THR A 103 -14.14 7.77 -12.54
N LEU A 104 -15.31 7.47 -11.99
CA LEU A 104 -15.48 6.50 -10.89
C LEU A 104 -14.90 5.11 -11.19
N PRO A 105 -15.17 4.46 -12.35
CA PRO A 105 -14.66 3.12 -12.60
C PRO A 105 -13.13 3.08 -12.66
N LEU A 106 -12.54 4.14 -13.19
CA LEU A 106 -11.11 4.25 -13.37
C LEU A 106 -10.44 4.55 -12.02
N LEU A 107 -11.11 5.27 -11.11
CA LEU A 107 -10.68 5.43 -9.72
C LEU A 107 -10.69 4.09 -8.97
N PHE A 108 -11.72 3.26 -9.16
CA PHE A 108 -11.76 1.90 -8.62
C PHE A 108 -10.62 1.03 -9.15
N LEU A 109 -10.26 1.16 -10.42
CA LEU A 109 -9.17 0.41 -11.01
C LEU A 109 -7.79 0.90 -10.51
N THR A 110 -7.55 2.21 -10.53
CA THR A 110 -6.23 2.76 -10.17
C THR A 110 -6.02 2.78 -8.67
N TYR A 111 -6.96 3.34 -7.91
CA TYR A 111 -6.84 3.47 -6.46
C TYR A 111 -7.25 2.18 -5.76
N GLY A 112 -8.37 1.58 -6.16
CA GLY A 112 -8.88 0.36 -5.53
C GLY A 112 -7.96 -0.85 -5.70
N VAL A 113 -7.70 -1.22 -6.95
CA VAL A 113 -6.83 -2.37 -7.26
C VAL A 113 -5.36 -2.03 -7.06
N GLY A 114 -4.92 -0.84 -7.50
CA GLY A 114 -3.50 -0.47 -7.43
C GLY A 114 -2.98 -0.27 -6.00
N VAL A 115 -3.78 0.28 -5.08
CA VAL A 115 -3.39 0.35 -3.65
C VAL A 115 -3.68 -0.97 -2.94
N GLY A 116 -4.73 -1.70 -3.31
CA GLY A 116 -5.07 -2.98 -2.70
C GLY A 116 -4.02 -4.08 -2.92
N VAL A 117 -3.26 -4.03 -4.02
CA VAL A 117 -2.24 -5.03 -4.39
C VAL A 117 -0.82 -4.64 -3.98
N ALA A 118 -0.60 -3.38 -3.61
CA ALA A 118 0.72 -2.85 -3.21
C ALA A 118 1.12 -3.29 -1.80
#